data_AF-A0A1Z5J008-F1
#
_entry.id   AF-A0A1Z5J008-F1
#
_cell.length_a   1.000
_cell.length_b   1.000
_cell.length_c   1.000
_cell.angle_alpha   90.00
_cell.angle_beta   90.00
_cell.angle_gamma   90.00
#
_symmetry.space_group_name_H-M   'P 1'
#
loop_
_entity.id
_entity.type
_entity.pdbx_description
1 polymer ?
#
loop_
_entity_poly.entity_id
_entity_poly.type
_entity_poly.pdbx_seq_one_letter_code
_entity_poly.pdbx_strand_id
1 'polypeptide(L)'
;MSQFYFKVDGRSKPYTIARSRPDGEDAKDWITATIADDYDIDFSVNFDAYVYDKNKQVLTPPGNTNTPTLDSLNNAIKTVNGTLGTVSDSVKALPQVQQMVVQATQSQAQTTATLKQLQEVAVQLTQQLAVMQKPVDASTTPASDTATSTDKAATDTTK
;
A
#
# COMPACT_ATOMS: atom_id res chain seq x y z
N MET A 1 34.42 39.89 15.72
CA MET A 1 34.62 38.77 16.66
C MET A 1 34.01 39.17 17.99
N SER A 2 33.12 38.35 18.52
CA SER A 2 32.43 38.58 19.80
C SER A 2 33.16 37.92 20.96
N GLN A 3 33.26 38.64 22.08
CA GLN A 3 33.85 38.13 23.30
C GLN A 3 32.76 37.60 24.24
N PHE A 4 33.01 36.42 24.78
CA PHE A 4 32.14 35.78 25.76
C PHE A 4 32.92 35.41 27.01
N TYR A 5 32.23 35.53 28.14
CA TYR A 5 32.63 35.03 29.43
C TYR A 5 31.73 33.88 29.80
N PHE A 6 32.27 32.76 30.26
CA PHE A 6 31.46 31.63 30.70
C PHE A 6 32.05 30.91 31.91
N LYS A 7 31.17 30.29 32.69
CA LYS A 7 31.53 29.39 33.79
C LYS A 7 31.29 27.94 33.36
N VAL A 8 32.15 27.04 33.81
CA VAL A 8 32.03 25.59 33.53
C VAL A 8 31.76 24.83 34.81
N ASP A 9 30.94 23.78 34.72
CA ASP A 9 30.65 22.89 35.84
C ASP A 9 31.80 21.91 36.11
N GLY A 10 31.64 21.03 37.12
CA GLY A 10 32.60 19.97 37.42
C GLY A 10 32.81 18.94 36.29
N ARG A 11 32.04 19.01 35.21
CA ARG A 11 32.12 18.16 34.01
C ARG A 11 32.60 18.96 32.78
N SER A 12 33.12 20.18 32.99
CA SER A 12 33.61 21.07 31.94
C SER A 12 32.53 21.50 30.92
N LYS A 13 31.26 21.51 31.32
CA LYS A 13 30.15 22.05 30.54
C LYS A 13 29.88 23.50 30.91
N PRO A 14 29.83 24.43 29.95
CA PRO A 14 29.40 25.79 30.20
C PRO A 14 27.98 25.82 30.77
N TYR A 15 27.76 26.51 31.89
CA TYR A 15 26.43 26.61 32.54
C TYR A 15 25.97 28.06 32.78
N THR A 16 26.85 29.02 32.53
CA THR A 16 26.54 30.45 32.56
C THR A 16 27.37 31.14 31.51
N ILE A 17 26.76 32.06 30.76
CA ILE A 17 27.45 32.92 29.79
C ILE A 17 27.10 34.38 30.01
N ALA A 18 28.03 35.27 29.65
CA ALA A 18 27.83 36.71 29.65
C ALA A 18 28.65 37.36 28.54
N ARG A 19 28.14 38.47 27.98
CA ARG A 19 28.88 39.30 27.01
C ARG A 19 29.91 40.23 27.68
N SER A 20 29.75 40.45 28.98
CA SER A 20 30.67 41.21 29.82
C SER A 20 30.83 40.50 31.16
N ARG A 21 32.01 40.59 31.75
CA ARG A 21 32.25 40.04 33.09
C ARG A 21 31.32 40.75 34.11
N PRO A 22 30.52 40.01 34.89
CA PRO A 22 29.69 40.61 35.93
C PRO A 22 30.53 41.28 37.02
N ASP A 23 30.06 42.42 37.52
CA ASP A 23 30.72 43.15 38.60
C ASP A 23 30.55 42.41 39.93
N GLY A 24 31.64 42.34 40.72
CA GLY A 24 31.62 41.74 42.06
C GLY A 24 31.87 40.23 42.12
N GLU A 25 32.15 39.57 40.99
CA GLU A 25 32.50 38.14 40.95
C GLU A 25 34.02 37.90 40.83
N ASP A 26 34.50 36.75 41.34
CA ASP A 26 35.91 36.37 41.19
C ASP A 26 36.22 36.08 39.71
N ALA A 27 37.20 36.82 39.18
CA ALA A 27 37.64 36.69 37.80
C ALA A 27 38.18 35.28 37.45
N LYS A 28 38.59 34.49 38.46
CA LYS A 28 39.09 33.12 38.27
C LYS A 28 38.00 32.12 37.91
N ASP A 29 36.74 32.43 38.22
CA ASP A 29 35.61 31.56 37.92
C ASP A 29 35.15 31.67 36.46
N TRP A 30 35.63 32.70 35.75
CA TRP A 30 35.21 33.04 34.41
C TRP A 30 36.28 32.70 33.37
N ILE A 31 35.89 31.92 32.38
CA ILE A 31 36.70 31.63 31.20
C ILE A 31 36.29 32.58 30.08
N THR A 32 37.28 33.10 29.35
CA THR A 32 37.06 34.00 28.21
C THR A 32 37.24 33.24 26.90
N ALA A 33 36.31 33.42 25.96
CA ALA A 33 36.47 32.98 24.58
C ALA A 33 36.16 34.11 23.60
N THR A 34 36.85 34.08 22.47
CA THR A 34 36.56 34.92 21.31
C THR A 34 35.98 34.04 20.22
N ILE A 35 34.78 34.39 19.76
CA ILE A 35 34.02 33.63 18.78
C ILE A 35 33.84 34.51 17.54
N ALA A 36 33.95 33.93 16.34
CA ALA A 36 33.67 34.68 15.12
C ALA A 36 32.20 35.12 15.10
N ASP A 37 31.93 36.29 14.51
CA ASP A 37 30.58 36.89 14.58
C ASP A 37 29.51 35.99 13.94
N ASP A 38 29.90 35.21 12.93
CA ASP A 38 29.06 34.21 12.28
C ASP A 38 28.55 33.10 13.22
N TYR A 39 29.21 32.90 14.36
CA TYR A 39 28.86 31.89 15.38
C TYR A 39 28.36 32.51 16.70
N ASP A 40 28.24 33.85 16.79
CA ASP A 40 27.80 34.57 18.00
C ASP A 40 26.37 34.14 18.42
N ILE A 41 25.45 34.11 17.45
CA ILE A 41 24.03 33.79 17.69
C ILE A 41 23.88 32.34 18.16
N ASP A 42 24.60 31.41 17.54
CA ASP A 42 24.53 29.99 17.88
C ASP A 42 25.13 29.72 19.26
N PHE A 43 26.28 30.32 19.57
CA PHE A 43 26.92 30.17 20.87
C PHE A 43 26.06 30.73 22.01
N SER A 44 25.45 31.91 21.83
CA SER A 44 24.61 32.53 22.86
C SER A 44 23.40 31.67 23.25
N VAL A 45 22.87 30.88 22.31
CA VAL A 45 21.65 30.08 22.50
C VAL A 45 21.98 28.64 22.94
N ASN A 46 23.08 28.06 22.45
CA ASN A 46 23.40 26.65 22.61
C ASN A 46 24.71 26.39 23.40
N PHE A 47 25.15 27.35 24.23
CA PHE A 47 26.43 27.27 24.95
C PHE A 47 26.56 26.02 25.85
N ASP A 48 25.44 25.51 26.38
CA ASP A 48 25.35 24.35 27.26
C ASP A 48 25.68 23.02 26.55
N ALA A 49 25.61 23.02 25.22
CA ALA A 49 25.99 21.90 24.37
C ALA A 49 27.50 21.82 24.12
N TYR A 50 28.25 22.91 24.36
CA TYR A 50 29.70 22.93 24.18
C TYR A 50 30.40 22.19 25.32
N VAL A 51 31.60 21.67 25.05
CA VAL A 51 32.49 21.10 26.07
C VAL A 51 33.80 21.87 26.06
N TYR A 52 34.19 22.39 27.21
CA TYR A 52 35.44 23.11 27.36
C TYR A 52 36.60 22.15 27.66
N ASP A 53 37.61 22.10 26.80
CA ASP A 53 38.87 21.41 27.09
C ASP A 53 39.79 22.37 27.85
N LYS A 54 39.89 22.20 29.17
CA LYS A 54 40.73 23.05 30.04
C LYS A 54 42.21 23.01 29.67
N ASN A 55 42.71 21.89 29.16
CA ASN A 55 44.13 21.74 28.83
C ASN A 55 44.48 22.44 27.52
N LYS A 56 43.53 22.47 26.57
CA LYS A 56 43.72 23.11 25.26
C LYS A 56 43.17 24.55 25.21
N GLN A 57 42.42 24.95 26.23
CA GLN A 57 41.69 26.23 26.27
C GLN A 57 40.78 26.42 25.05
N VAL A 58 40.13 25.34 24.61
CA VAL A 58 39.25 25.34 23.43
C VAL A 58 37.85 24.87 23.84
N LEU A 59 36.84 25.59 23.37
CA LEU A 59 35.46 25.11 23.37
C LEU A 59 35.25 24.22 22.15
N THR A 60 34.97 22.95 22.40
CA THR A 60 34.56 22.04 21.35
C THR A 60 33.06 22.17 21.22
N PRO A 61 32.51 22.59 20.06
CA PRO A 61 31.08 22.48 19.82
C PRO A 61 30.65 21.03 20.02
N PRO A 62 29.38 20.75 20.30
CA PRO A 62 28.87 19.40 20.32
C PRO A 62 29.15 18.74 18.96
N GLY A 63 30.27 18.02 18.86
CA GLY A 63 30.61 17.19 17.72
C GLY A 63 29.74 15.96 17.79
N ASN A 64 28.53 16.04 17.25
CA ASN A 64 27.64 14.97 16.81
C ASN A 64 26.49 15.62 15.98
N THR A 65 26.74 16.09 14.76
CA THR A 65 26.45 15.39 13.49
C THR A 65 24.98 14.99 13.20
N ASN A 66 24.04 15.21 14.13
CA ASN A 66 22.64 14.81 13.99
C ASN A 66 21.63 15.96 14.15
N THR A 67 22.07 17.20 14.36
CA THR A 67 21.17 18.35 14.28
C THR A 67 21.00 18.70 12.80
N PRO A 68 19.83 18.41 12.19
CA PRO A 68 19.63 18.71 10.79
C PRO A 68 19.73 20.22 10.57
N THR A 69 20.55 20.64 9.60
CA THR A 69 20.60 22.03 9.15
C THR A 69 19.25 22.44 8.60
N LEU A 70 18.95 23.75 8.58
CA LEU A 70 17.71 24.27 7.99
C LEU A 70 17.52 23.81 6.53
N ASP A 71 18.62 23.72 5.77
CA ASP A 71 18.60 23.21 4.40
C ASP A 71 18.26 21.71 4.34
N SER A 72 18.79 20.90 5.26
CA SER A 72 18.47 19.48 5.32
C SER A 72 16.99 19.26 5.70
N LEU A 73 16.44 20.08 6.60
CA LEU A 73 15.02 20.08 6.94
C LEU A 73 14.16 20.48 5.74
N ASN A 74 14.53 21.55 5.03
CA ASN A 74 13.82 22.00 3.83
C ASN A 74 13.83 20.93 2.72
N ASN A 75 14.95 20.25 2.53
CA ASN A 75 15.06 19.16 1.55
C ASN A 75 14.25 17.92 1.97
N ALA A 76 14.23 17.59 3.26
CA ALA A 76 13.36 16.54 3.79
C ALA A 76 11.87 16.88 3.57
N ILE A 77 11.45 18.11 3.84
CA ILE A 77 10.07 18.58 3.60
C ILE A 77 9.72 18.49 2.11
N LYS A 78 10.60 18.94 1.21
CA LYS A 78 10.39 18.80 -0.24
C LYS A 78 10.22 17.33 -0.67
N THR A 79 11.03 16.44 -0.12
CA THR A 79 10.99 15.00 -0.41
C THR A 79 9.68 14.37 0.07
N VAL A 80 9.25 14.71 1.29
CA VAL A 80 7.98 14.27 1.85
C VAL A 80 6.80 14.76 1.02
N ASN A 81 6.80 16.04 0.62
CA ASN A 81 5.75 16.60 -0.24
C ASN A 81 5.68 15.93 -1.61
N GLY A 82 6.84 15.66 -2.23
CA GLY A 82 6.88 14.90 -3.49
C GLY A 82 6.31 13.49 -3.34
N THR A 83 6.66 12.79 -2.26
CA THR A 83 6.17 11.45 -1.96
C THR A 83 4.65 11.44 -1.73
N LEU A 84 4.13 12.42 -0.97
CA LEU A 84 2.70 12.61 -0.76
C LEU A 84 1.95 12.89 -2.06
N GLY A 85 2.54 13.64 -2.98
CA GLY A 85 2.01 13.85 -4.33
C GLY A 85 1.82 12.52 -5.08
N THR A 86 2.88 11.70 -5.15
CA THR A 86 2.84 10.38 -5.80
C THR A 86 1.80 9.44 -5.16
N VAL A 87 1.71 9.44 -3.82
CA VAL A 87 0.68 8.67 -3.10
C VAL A 87 -0.71 9.18 -3.43
N SER A 88 -0.92 10.50 -3.46
CA SER A 88 -2.21 11.10 -3.83
C SER A 88 -2.64 10.70 -5.23
N ASP A 89 -1.74 10.72 -6.21
CA ASP A 89 -2.04 10.36 -7.59
C ASP A 89 -2.35 8.87 -7.73
N SER A 90 -1.63 8.02 -7.00
CA SER A 90 -1.91 6.57 -6.93
C SER A 90 -3.30 6.30 -6.33
N VAL A 91 -3.68 7.02 -5.27
CA VAL A 91 -4.99 6.90 -4.65
C VAL A 91 -6.10 7.37 -5.59
N LYS A 92 -5.88 8.45 -6.35
CA LYS A 92 -6.83 8.93 -7.37
C LYS A 92 -7.02 7.95 -8.52
N ALA A 93 -6.04 7.10 -8.82
CA ALA A 93 -6.14 6.08 -9.86
C ALA A 93 -6.92 4.83 -9.43
N LEU A 94 -7.05 4.55 -8.12
CA LEU A 94 -7.75 3.37 -7.60
C LEU A 94 -9.19 3.19 -8.12
N PRO A 95 -10.05 4.23 -8.18
CA PRO A 95 -11.40 4.10 -8.72
C PRO A 95 -11.42 3.62 -10.18
N GLN A 96 -10.49 4.10 -11.01
CA GLN A 96 -10.38 3.68 -12.40
C GLN A 96 -9.98 2.20 -12.51
N VAL A 97 -9.02 1.77 -11.68
CA VAL A 97 -8.62 0.36 -11.60
C VAL A 97 -9.77 -0.52 -11.14
N GLN A 98 -10.52 -0.09 -10.10
CA GLN A 98 -11.71 -0.82 -9.64
C GLN A 98 -12.76 -0.94 -10.75
N GLN A 99 -13.00 0.13 -11.50
CA GLN A 99 -13.95 0.11 -12.61
C GLN A 99 -13.51 -0.86 -13.73
N MET A 100 -12.22 -0.89 -14.06
CA MET A 100 -11.68 -1.86 -15.04
C MET A 100 -11.85 -3.30 -14.57
N VAL A 101 -11.62 -3.58 -13.28
CA VAL A 101 -11.84 -4.93 -12.72
C VAL A 101 -13.31 -5.34 -12.84
N VAL A 102 -14.24 -4.46 -12.48
CA VAL A 102 -15.68 -4.72 -12.61
C VAL A 102 -16.06 -5.04 -14.07
N GLN A 103 -15.58 -4.25 -15.03
CA GLN A 103 -15.84 -4.48 -16.45
C GLN A 103 -15.25 -5.81 -16.94
N ALA A 104 -14.02 -6.13 -16.53
CA ALA A 104 -13.38 -7.40 -16.88
C ALA A 104 -14.17 -8.60 -16.34
N THR A 105 -14.65 -8.53 -15.10
CA THR A 105 -15.50 -9.59 -14.51
C THR A 105 -16.81 -9.75 -15.26
N GLN A 106 -17.47 -8.65 -15.64
CA GLN A 106 -18.70 -8.70 -16.44
C GLN A 106 -18.46 -9.33 -17.83
N SER A 107 -17.38 -8.94 -18.51
CA SER A 107 -17.00 -9.51 -19.81
C SER A 107 -16.70 -11.01 -19.70
N GLN A 108 -16.04 -11.45 -18.63
CA GLN A 108 -15.76 -12.87 -18.38
C GLN A 108 -17.05 -13.66 -18.15
N ALA A 109 -17.99 -13.10 -17.38
CA ALA A 109 -19.29 -13.72 -17.14
C ALA A 109 -20.09 -13.90 -18.45
N GLN A 110 -20.11 -12.88 -19.31
CA GLN A 110 -20.75 -12.96 -20.63
C GLN A 110 -20.11 -14.04 -21.51
N THR A 111 -18.78 -14.05 -21.60
CA THR A 111 -18.04 -15.06 -22.37
C THR A 111 -18.35 -16.49 -21.90
N THR A 112 -18.44 -16.68 -20.59
CA THR A 112 -18.77 -17.97 -19.98
C THR A 112 -20.18 -18.42 -20.33
N ALA A 113 -21.16 -17.50 -20.30
CA ALA A 113 -22.53 -17.78 -20.69
C ALA A 113 -22.63 -18.17 -22.18
N THR A 114 -21.93 -17.45 -23.06
CA THR A 114 -21.88 -17.77 -24.49
C THR A 114 -21.26 -19.14 -24.75
N LEU A 115 -20.16 -19.49 -24.06
CA LEU A 115 -19.53 -20.81 -24.14
C LEU A 115 -20.48 -21.93 -23.72
N LYS A 116 -21.23 -21.75 -22.64
CA LYS A 116 -22.23 -22.72 -22.18
C LYS A 116 -23.33 -22.92 -23.23
N GLN A 117 -23.82 -21.84 -23.81
CA GLN A 117 -24.85 -21.91 -24.86
C GLN A 117 -24.33 -22.64 -26.11
N LEU A 118 -23.09 -22.37 -26.53
CA LEU A 118 -22.43 -23.08 -27.63
C LEU A 118 -22.28 -24.58 -27.34
N GLN A 119 -21.93 -24.96 -26.11
CA GLN A 119 -21.87 -26.36 -25.70
C GLN A 119 -23.24 -27.03 -25.79
N GLU A 120 -24.31 -26.38 -25.32
CA GLU A 120 -25.67 -26.91 -25.41
C GLU A 120 -26.10 -27.11 -26.87
N VAL A 121 -25.80 -26.15 -27.75
CA VAL A 121 -26.08 -26.27 -29.20
C VAL A 121 -25.28 -27.42 -29.82
N ALA A 122 -23.99 -27.56 -29.49
CA ALA A 122 -23.16 -28.65 -29.99
C ALA A 122 -23.67 -30.02 -29.56
N VAL A 123 -24.12 -30.15 -28.31
CA VAL A 123 -24.74 -31.38 -27.80
C VAL A 123 -26.04 -31.70 -28.55
N GLN A 124 -26.93 -30.72 -28.76
CA GLN A 124 -28.17 -30.92 -29.52
C GLN A 124 -27.90 -31.33 -30.96
N LEU A 125 -26.94 -30.70 -31.63
CA LEU A 125 -26.57 -31.04 -33.00
C LEU A 125 -26.05 -32.49 -33.10
N THR A 126 -25.22 -32.90 -32.13
CA THR A 126 -24.69 -34.26 -32.05
C THR A 126 -25.83 -35.28 -31.83
N GLN A 127 -26.80 -34.95 -30.97
CA GLN A 127 -27.98 -35.80 -30.77
C GLN A 127 -28.84 -35.91 -32.03
N GLN A 128 -29.07 -34.81 -32.76
CA GLN A 128 -29.80 -34.84 -34.04
C GLN A 128 -29.09 -35.71 -35.08
N LEU A 129 -27.76 -35.59 -35.20
CA LEU A 129 -26.96 -36.45 -36.08
C LEU A 129 -27.08 -37.93 -35.70
N ALA A 130 -27.07 -38.26 -34.40
CA ALA A 130 -27.24 -39.63 -33.93
C ALA A 130 -28.63 -40.20 -34.26
N VAL A 131 -29.70 -39.38 -34.19
CA VAL A 131 -31.05 -39.79 -34.58
C VAL A 131 -31.14 -40.02 -36.09
N MET A 132 -30.49 -39.18 -36.90
CA MET A 132 -30.45 -39.35 -38.37
C MET A 132 -29.59 -40.53 -38.83
N GLN A 133 -28.57 -40.91 -38.06
CA GLN A 133 -27.73 -42.09 -38.34
C GLN A 133 -28.33 -43.40 -37.82
N LYS A 134 -29.45 -43.36 -37.09
CA LYS A 134 -30.16 -44.58 -36.70
C LYS A 134 -30.65 -45.26 -38.00
N PRO A 135 -30.27 -46.53 -38.26
CA PRO A 135 -30.71 -47.23 -39.45
C PRO A 135 -32.23 -47.20 -39.51
N VAL A 136 -32.78 -46.80 -40.65
CA VAL A 136 -34.14 -47.19 -41.02
C VAL A 136 -34.06 -48.69 -41.21
N ASP A 137 -34.45 -49.46 -40.18
CA ASP A 137 -34.75 -50.87 -40.34
C ASP A 137 -35.93 -50.96 -41.32
N ALA A 138 -35.57 -51.03 -42.60
CA ALA A 138 -36.42 -51.56 -43.63
C ALA A 138 -36.53 -53.06 -43.36
N SER A 139 -37.64 -53.48 -42.73
CA SER A 139 -38.21 -54.79 -43.04
C SER A 139 -39.72 -54.77 -42.85
N THR A 140 -40.38 -54.58 -43.98
CA THR A 140 -41.71 -55.06 -44.34
C THR A 140 -42.03 -56.44 -43.76
N THR A 141 -43.25 -56.61 -43.21
CA THR A 141 -44.29 -57.58 -43.66
C THR A 141 -45.41 -57.65 -42.60
N PRO A 142 -46.70 -57.50 -42.95
CA PRO A 142 -47.81 -57.75 -42.03
C PRO A 142 -48.05 -59.26 -41.90
N ALA A 143 -47.77 -59.83 -40.73
CA ALA A 143 -48.23 -61.17 -40.40
C ALA A 143 -49.72 -61.09 -40.04
N SER A 144 -50.55 -61.34 -41.05
CA SER A 144 -51.92 -61.83 -40.88
C SER A 144 -51.84 -63.20 -40.23
N ASP A 145 -52.40 -63.35 -39.03
CA ASP A 145 -52.82 -64.67 -38.55
C ASP A 145 -54.18 -64.58 -37.86
N THR A 146 -55.09 -65.36 -38.45
CA THR A 146 -56.45 -65.62 -38.01
C THR A 146 -56.39 -66.63 -36.86
N ALA A 147 -57.01 -66.32 -35.73
CA ALA A 147 -57.39 -67.35 -34.75
C ALA A 147 -58.67 -66.92 -34.01
N THR A 148 -59.78 -67.42 -34.55
CA THR A 148 -61.08 -67.61 -33.91
C THR A 148 -60.93 -68.39 -32.61
N SER A 149 -61.54 -67.94 -31.52
CA SER A 149 -62.34 -68.76 -30.59
C SER A 149 -62.80 -67.90 -29.40
N THR A 150 -64.03 -67.38 -29.45
CA THR A 150 -65.26 -67.94 -28.84
C THR A 150 -65.54 -67.31 -27.47
N ASP A 151 -66.37 -66.27 -27.50
CA ASP A 151 -67.15 -65.80 -26.36
C ASP A 151 -68.46 -66.62 -26.32
N LYS A 152 -68.70 -67.40 -25.26
CA LYS A 152 -70.07 -67.78 -24.83
C LYS A 152 -70.11 -68.47 -23.45
N ALA A 153 -70.57 -67.71 -22.45
CA ALA A 153 -71.41 -68.22 -21.36
C ALA A 153 -72.64 -67.29 -21.30
N ALA A 154 -73.78 -67.75 -21.81
CA ALA A 154 -75.00 -68.07 -21.06
C ALA A 154 -75.62 -66.81 -20.40
N THR A 155 -76.77 -66.32 -20.84
CA THR A 155 -78.10 -66.95 -20.68
C THR A 155 -79.11 -66.31 -21.64
N ASP A 156 -80.11 -67.04 -22.15
CA ASP A 156 -81.53 -66.82 -21.81
C ASP A 156 -82.49 -67.77 -22.59
N THR A 157 -83.22 -68.58 -21.83
CA THR A 157 -84.64 -68.98 -21.89
C THR A 157 -85.37 -69.11 -23.24
N THR A 158 -85.94 -70.29 -23.53
CA THR A 158 -87.39 -70.66 -23.59
C THR A 158 -87.45 -72.08 -24.19
N LYS A 159 -88.03 -73.12 -23.57
CA LYS A 159 -89.45 -73.32 -23.24
C LYS A 159 -89.59 -74.54 -22.33
#